data_AF-A0A819KSL4-F1
#
_entry.id   AF-A0A819KSL4-F1
#
_cell.length_a   1.000
_cell.length_b   1.000
_cell.length_c   1.000
_cell.angle_alpha   90.00
_cell.angle_beta   90.00
_cell.angle_gamma   90.00
#
_symmetry.space_group_name_H-M   'P 1'
#
loop_
_entity.id
_entity.type
_entity.pdbx_description
1 polymer ?
#
loop_
_entity_poly.entity_id
_entity_poly.type
_entity_poly.pdbx_seq_one_letter_code
_entity_poly.pdbx_strand_id
1 'polypeptide(L)'
;MEGNNLTEEQRNTLGRFQEFTGIDSIETSLQYLHAHDWNVERAINTALTTDSDLPTPNGSLQNEQSIPHDTALTVRYIPNIALQLFRTPLSFLYSFYLKFQPFLPVRIVRVVFSFFRSLLWKEPPRDPLSEIENYYTYFNKKYGTKHPTFYRGSLSQALRDAQREARLLFVYLHDKNSALCDRFCG
;
A
#
# COMPACT_ATOMS: atom_id res chain seq x y z
N MET A 1 -4.81 29.80 -16.77
CA MET A 1 -3.35 29.80 -17.04
C MET A 1 -2.62 30.28 -15.78
N GLU A 2 -2.87 29.64 -14.63
CA GLU A 2 -2.44 30.15 -13.31
C GLU A 2 -1.24 29.37 -12.73
N GLY A 3 -0.91 28.20 -13.29
CA GLY A 3 0.20 27.36 -12.81
C GLY A 3 1.61 27.91 -13.02
N ASN A 4 1.77 29.02 -13.77
CA ASN A 4 3.09 29.56 -14.12
C ASN A 4 3.67 30.56 -13.10
N ASN A 5 2.89 31.01 -12.11
CA ASN A 5 3.33 31.98 -11.08
C ASN A 5 3.52 31.38 -9.67
N LEU A 6 3.55 30.05 -9.57
CA LEU A 6 3.73 29.36 -8.29
C LEU A 6 5.21 29.27 -7.95
N THR A 7 5.59 29.55 -6.70
CA THR A 7 6.95 29.31 -6.20
C THR A 7 7.25 27.81 -6.14
N GLU A 8 8.53 27.43 -6.08
CA GLU A 8 8.92 26.02 -6.01
C GLU A 8 8.36 25.33 -4.75
N GLU A 9 8.32 26.06 -3.64
CA GLU A 9 7.69 25.60 -2.40
C GLU A 9 6.18 25.36 -2.59
N GLN A 10 5.48 26.27 -3.27
CA GLN A 10 4.06 26.14 -3.57
C GLN A 10 3.77 24.95 -4.50
N ARG A 11 4.64 24.67 -5.47
CA ARG A 11 4.48 23.48 -6.35
C ARG A 11 4.65 22.17 -5.60
N ASN A 12 5.63 22.08 -4.71
CA ASN A 12 5.84 20.90 -3.87
C ASN A 12 4.63 20.69 -2.94
N THR A 13 4.16 21.78 -2.34
CA THR A 13 2.99 21.83 -1.45
C THR A 13 1.71 21.39 -2.18
N LEU A 14 1.51 21.85 -3.41
CA LEU A 14 0.42 21.44 -4.30
C LEU A 14 0.49 19.95 -4.65
N GLY A 15 1.67 19.46 -5.05
CA GLY A 15 1.86 18.04 -5.39
C GLY A 15 1.53 17.11 -4.23
N ARG A 16 1.97 17.48 -3.01
CA ARG A 16 1.63 16.73 -1.79
C ARG A 16 0.13 16.70 -1.52
N PHE A 17 -0.57 17.84 -1.70
CA PHE A 17 -2.01 17.89 -1.52
C PHE A 17 -2.75 16.97 -2.51
N GLN A 18 -2.34 16.95 -3.79
CA GLN A 18 -2.93 16.08 -4.82
C GLN A 18 -2.69 14.59 -4.54
N GLU A 19 -1.51 14.24 -4.03
CA GLU A 19 -1.16 12.86 -3.66
C GLU A 19 -2.06 12.32 -2.54
N PHE A 20 -2.40 13.14 -1.54
CA PHE A 20 -3.20 12.71 -0.40
C PHE A 20 -4.71 12.80 -0.61
N THR A 21 -5.19 13.75 -1.41
CA THR A 21 -6.63 13.98 -1.65
C THR A 21 -7.16 13.30 -2.91
N GLY A 22 -6.28 12.91 -3.84
CA GLY A 22 -6.68 12.33 -5.13
C GLY A 22 -7.35 13.33 -6.09
N ILE A 23 -7.30 14.63 -5.78
CA ILE A 23 -7.87 15.67 -6.64
C ILE A 23 -6.89 16.00 -7.78
N ASP A 24 -7.17 15.46 -8.96
CA ASP A 24 -6.34 15.66 -10.16
C ASP A 24 -6.44 17.09 -10.74
N SER A 25 -7.47 17.84 -10.34
CA SER A 25 -7.68 19.24 -10.75
C SER A 25 -6.76 20.18 -9.98
N ILE A 26 -5.80 20.80 -10.71
CA ILE A 26 -4.89 21.82 -10.17
C ILE A 26 -5.69 23.03 -9.64
N GLU A 27 -6.72 23.45 -10.37
CA GLU A 27 -7.55 24.61 -10.02
C GLU A 27 -8.25 24.42 -8.67
N THR A 28 -8.89 23.26 -8.50
CA THR A 28 -9.59 22.90 -7.26
C THR A 28 -8.61 22.77 -6.09
N SER A 29 -7.43 22.19 -6.34
CA SER A 29 -6.37 22.06 -5.34
C SER A 29 -5.82 23.42 -4.90
N LEU A 30 -5.63 24.35 -5.84
CA LEU A 30 -5.23 25.73 -5.54
C LEU A 30 -6.31 26.45 -4.73
N GLN A 31 -7.58 26.28 -5.06
CA GLN A 31 -8.69 26.87 -4.31
C GLN A 31 -8.66 26.43 -2.83
N TYR A 32 -8.46 25.14 -2.54
CA TYR A 32 -8.32 24.64 -1.17
C TYR A 32 -7.05 25.17 -0.47
N LEU A 33 -5.92 25.23 -1.17
CA LEU A 33 -4.67 25.73 -0.59
C LEU A 33 -4.73 27.23 -0.30
N HIS A 34 -5.34 28.02 -1.17
CA HIS A 34 -5.56 29.45 -0.95
C HIS A 34 -6.53 29.71 0.20
N ALA A 35 -7.59 28.90 0.34
CA ALA A 35 -8.56 29.02 1.44
C ALA A 35 -7.96 28.69 2.83
N HIS A 36 -6.82 27.99 2.87
CA HIS A 36 -6.17 27.55 4.11
C HIS A 36 -4.76 28.09 4.29
N ASP A 37 -4.44 29.25 3.70
CA ASP A 37 -3.14 29.92 3.83
C ASP A 37 -1.94 29.02 3.53
N TRP A 38 -2.06 28.14 2.53
CA TRP A 38 -1.05 27.13 2.15
C TRP A 38 -0.74 26.09 3.23
N ASN A 39 -1.59 25.95 4.25
CA ASN A 39 -1.50 24.88 5.24
C ASN A 39 -2.08 23.56 4.69
N VAL A 40 -1.19 22.73 4.13
CA VAL A 40 -1.55 21.45 3.48
C VAL A 40 -2.33 20.52 4.40
N GLU A 41 -1.94 20.42 5.67
CA GLU A 41 -2.56 19.49 6.61
C GLU A 41 -4.02 19.87 6.87
N ARG A 42 -4.28 21.16 7.09
CA ARG A 42 -5.66 21.67 7.26
C ARG A 42 -6.46 21.52 5.96
N ALA A 43 -5.83 21.76 4.81
CA ALA A 43 -6.48 21.63 3.51
C ALA A 43 -6.88 20.17 3.22
N ILE A 44 -5.98 19.19 3.46
CA ILE A 44 -6.26 17.76 3.28
C ILE A 44 -7.42 17.33 4.18
N ASN A 45 -7.38 17.70 5.45
CA ASN A 45 -8.43 17.34 6.40
C ASN A 45 -9.79 17.90 5.98
N THR A 46 -9.82 19.11 5.40
CA THR A 46 -11.05 19.72 4.89
C THR A 46 -11.53 19.06 3.59
N ALA A 47 -10.61 18.73 2.68
CA ALA A 47 -10.93 18.05 1.43
C ALA A 47 -11.48 16.62 1.67
N LEU A 48 -10.86 15.86 2.57
CA LEU A 48 -11.31 14.50 2.92
C LEU A 48 -12.63 14.48 3.68
N THR A 49 -12.94 15.54 4.44
CA THR A 49 -14.23 15.67 5.14
C THR A 49 -15.34 16.19 4.24
N THR A 50 -15.02 16.96 3.20
CA THR A 50 -16.00 17.48 2.22
C THR A 50 -16.63 16.36 1.38
N ASP A 51 -15.91 15.27 1.10
CA ASP A 51 -16.47 14.07 0.45
C ASP A 51 -17.39 13.24 1.37
N SER A 52 -17.42 13.56 2.66
CA SER A 52 -18.22 12.90 3.69
C SER A 52 -19.30 13.85 4.20
N ASP A 53 -20.35 14.07 3.42
CA ASP A 53 -21.46 14.99 3.74
C ASP A 53 -21.98 14.86 5.20
N LEU A 54 -21.60 15.81 6.07
CA LEU A 54 -22.43 16.36 7.14
C LEU A 54 -21.90 17.75 7.57
N PRO A 55 -22.75 18.72 7.99
CA PRO A 55 -22.35 20.10 8.20
C PRO A 55 -21.52 20.33 9.48
N THR A 56 -20.60 21.29 9.38
CA THR A 56 -19.79 21.98 10.41
C THR A 56 -20.65 22.58 11.57
N PRO A 57 -20.10 23.07 12.73
CA PRO A 57 -18.83 23.80 12.82
C PRO A 57 -18.02 23.77 14.16
N ASN A 58 -16.81 24.35 14.06
CA ASN A 58 -16.06 25.11 15.09
C ASN A 58 -15.30 24.38 16.20
N GLY A 59 -14.00 24.70 16.31
CA GLY A 59 -13.19 24.34 17.48
C GLY A 59 -11.70 24.60 17.26
N SER A 60 -11.33 25.87 17.27
CA SER A 60 -9.97 26.39 17.42
C SER A 60 -9.23 25.87 18.66
N LEU A 61 -7.93 26.22 18.72
CA LEU A 61 -7.03 26.40 19.88
C LEU A 61 -5.87 25.38 19.89
N GLN A 62 -4.67 25.81 19.46
CA GLN A 62 -3.65 26.53 20.25
C GLN A 62 -2.96 25.57 21.25
N ASN A 63 -1.72 25.18 20.97
CA ASN A 63 -0.50 25.90 21.40
C ASN A 63 -0.15 25.54 22.86
N GLU A 64 0.91 24.75 23.08
CA GLU A 64 1.69 24.94 24.30
C GLU A 64 3.16 24.58 24.10
N GLN A 65 3.97 25.51 24.55
CA GLN A 65 5.39 25.75 24.29
C GLN A 65 6.08 25.75 25.66
N SER A 66 7.42 25.72 25.67
CA SER A 66 8.34 26.00 26.81
C SER A 66 8.75 24.76 27.65
N ILE A 67 9.99 24.58 28.15
CA ILE A 67 10.98 25.54 28.70
C ILE A 67 12.43 24.99 28.55
N PRO A 68 13.45 25.83 28.26
CA PRO A 68 14.89 25.48 28.25
C PRO A 68 15.61 25.84 29.57
N HIS A 69 16.66 25.10 29.94
CA HIS A 69 17.56 25.48 31.04
C HIS A 69 19.04 25.47 30.63
N ASP A 70 19.65 26.64 30.80
CA ASP A 70 21.04 27.01 30.55
C ASP A 70 22.08 26.21 31.35
N THR A 71 23.30 26.05 30.81
CA THR A 71 24.53 26.27 31.58
C THR A 71 25.67 26.74 30.67
N ALA A 72 26.42 27.70 31.19
CA ALA A 72 27.26 28.64 30.48
C ALA A 72 28.68 28.15 30.14
N LEU A 73 29.13 28.60 28.96
CA LEU A 73 30.42 29.21 28.61
C LEU A 73 31.71 28.72 29.29
N THR A 74 32.58 28.10 28.48
CA THR A 74 34.03 28.33 28.59
C THR A 74 34.64 28.52 27.20
N VAL A 75 35.00 29.76 26.89
CA VAL A 75 35.83 30.13 25.74
C VAL A 75 37.26 29.64 26.01
N ARG A 76 37.79 28.76 25.15
CA ARG A 76 39.21 28.39 25.13
C ARG A 76 39.80 28.56 23.74
N TYR A 77 40.60 29.62 23.62
CA TYR A 77 41.81 29.82 22.81
C TYR A 77 42.04 28.88 21.61
N ILE A 78 42.03 29.47 20.40
CA ILE A 78 42.41 28.86 19.12
C ILE A 78 43.80 29.38 18.73
N PRO A 79 44.76 28.48 18.48
CA PRO A 79 45.47 28.51 17.20
C PRO A 79 45.60 27.06 16.68
N ASN A 80 45.66 26.73 15.40
CA ASN A 80 46.46 27.31 14.33
C ASN A 80 45.76 27.06 12.98
N ILE A 81 45.62 28.10 12.16
CA ILE A 81 45.33 27.96 10.74
C ILE A 81 46.61 27.45 10.07
N ALA A 82 46.68 26.15 9.81
CA ALA A 82 47.68 25.56 8.92
C ALA A 82 47.02 24.44 8.12
N LEU A 83 46.72 24.76 6.86
CA LEU A 83 46.34 23.89 5.74
C LEU A 83 46.55 22.37 5.99
N GLN A 84 45.44 21.66 6.19
CA GLN A 84 45.34 20.20 5.98
C GLN A 84 44.15 19.92 5.04
N LEU A 85 44.10 20.64 3.92
CA LEU A 85 43.52 20.10 2.69
C LEU A 85 44.37 18.88 2.32
N PHE A 86 43.71 17.73 2.06
CA PHE A 86 44.28 16.41 1.71
C PHE A 86 44.61 15.44 2.85
N ARG A 87 43.58 14.74 3.38
CA ARG A 87 43.71 13.27 3.61
C ARG A 87 42.37 12.52 3.71
N THR A 88 41.99 11.92 2.58
CA THR A 88 41.10 10.74 2.39
C THR A 88 39.57 10.93 2.29
N PRO A 89 39.03 11.17 1.07
CA PRO A 89 37.60 10.99 0.80
C PRO A 89 37.16 9.51 0.63
N LEU A 90 38.08 8.53 0.58
CA LEU A 90 37.73 7.10 0.44
C LEU A 90 37.53 6.36 1.77
N SER A 91 38.12 6.83 2.88
CA SER A 91 37.97 6.16 4.19
C SER A 91 36.56 6.33 4.77
N PHE A 92 35.94 7.48 4.50
CA PHE A 92 34.53 7.74 4.85
C PHE A 92 33.57 6.85 4.06
N LEU A 93 33.82 6.64 2.76
CA LEU A 93 33.02 5.73 1.94
C LEU A 93 33.21 4.26 2.35
N TYR A 94 34.45 3.84 2.67
CA TYR A 94 34.75 2.48 3.13
C TYR A 94 34.15 2.17 4.51
N SER A 95 34.16 3.15 5.43
CA SER A 95 33.51 3.06 6.75
C SER A 95 31.97 3.04 6.64
N PHE A 96 31.40 3.82 5.72
CA PHE A 96 29.98 3.79 5.42
C PHE A 96 29.56 2.44 4.79
N TYR A 97 30.36 1.92 3.87
CA TYR A 97 30.13 0.64 3.18
C TYR A 97 30.21 -0.58 4.13
N LEU A 98 31.14 -0.59 5.08
CA LEU A 98 31.26 -1.66 6.09
C LEU A 98 30.21 -1.58 7.20
N LYS A 99 29.71 -0.39 7.53
CA LYS A 99 28.67 -0.22 8.57
C LYS A 99 27.23 -0.32 8.04
N PHE A 100 27.04 -0.41 6.73
CA PHE A 100 25.74 -0.70 6.09
C PHE A 100 25.54 -2.18 5.68
N GLN A 101 26.52 -3.03 5.99
CA GLN A 101 26.50 -4.48 5.81
C GLN A 101 25.93 -5.11 7.10
N PRO A 102 24.66 -5.58 7.20
CA PRO A 102 23.93 -6.33 6.17
C PRO A 102 22.39 -6.09 6.18
N PHE A 103 21.89 -4.91 5.77
CA PHE A 103 20.42 -4.70 5.71
C PHE A 103 19.85 -4.34 4.33
N LEU A 104 20.65 -3.79 3.42
CA LEU A 104 20.19 -3.49 2.05
C LEU A 104 20.35 -4.64 1.04
N PRO A 105 21.52 -5.31 0.91
CA PRO A 105 21.67 -6.36 -0.10
C PRO A 105 20.83 -7.60 0.22
N VAL A 106 20.58 -7.90 1.49
CA VAL A 106 19.77 -9.05 1.93
C VAL A 106 18.30 -8.90 1.54
N ARG A 107 17.76 -7.67 1.57
CA ARG A 107 16.37 -7.38 1.17
C ARG A 107 16.18 -7.57 -0.33
N ILE A 108 17.10 -7.06 -1.15
CA ILE A 108 17.06 -7.22 -2.61
C ILE A 108 17.24 -8.69 -2.97
N VAL A 109 18.22 -9.38 -2.39
CA VAL A 109 18.43 -10.83 -2.62
C VAL A 109 17.21 -11.64 -2.19
N ARG A 110 16.53 -11.30 -1.09
CA ARG A 110 15.29 -12.00 -0.66
C ARG A 110 14.13 -11.79 -1.63
N VAL A 111 13.94 -10.56 -2.12
CA VAL A 111 12.88 -10.23 -3.09
C VAL A 111 13.16 -10.91 -4.42
N VAL A 112 14.39 -10.78 -4.92
CA VAL A 112 14.85 -11.42 -6.15
C VAL A 112 14.76 -12.94 -6.02
N PHE A 113 15.21 -13.53 -4.91
CA PHE A 113 15.08 -14.95 -4.63
C PHE A 113 13.62 -15.39 -4.46
N SER A 114 12.71 -14.55 -3.92
CA SER A 114 11.28 -14.88 -3.91
C SER A 114 10.66 -14.85 -5.29
N PHE A 115 11.07 -13.90 -6.13
CA PHE A 115 10.64 -13.82 -7.52
C PHE A 115 11.17 -15.00 -8.32
N PHE A 116 12.45 -15.34 -8.18
CA PHE A 116 13.05 -16.52 -8.81
C PHE A 116 12.51 -17.82 -8.20
N ARG A 117 12.16 -17.87 -6.91
CA ARG A 117 11.46 -19.03 -6.35
C ARG A 117 10.07 -19.17 -6.96
N SER A 118 9.34 -18.07 -7.12
CA SER A 118 8.03 -18.06 -7.78
C SER A 118 8.15 -18.44 -9.27
N LEU A 119 9.25 -18.06 -9.92
CA LEU A 119 9.49 -18.32 -11.35
C LEU A 119 10.05 -19.73 -11.62
N LEU A 120 10.88 -20.27 -10.73
CA LEU A 120 11.53 -21.58 -10.86
C LEU A 120 10.73 -22.71 -10.19
N TRP A 121 9.94 -22.42 -9.16
CA TRP A 121 8.91 -23.32 -8.63
C TRP A 121 7.57 -22.88 -9.18
N LYS A 122 7.43 -22.99 -10.51
CA LYS A 122 6.12 -22.98 -11.14
C LYS A 122 5.41 -24.23 -10.62
N GLU A 123 4.37 -24.04 -9.82
CA GLU A 123 3.57 -25.16 -9.34
C GLU A 123 3.22 -26.08 -10.52
N PRO A 124 3.29 -27.40 -10.35
CA PRO A 124 2.87 -28.32 -11.40
C PRO A 124 1.47 -27.92 -11.85
N PRO A 125 1.17 -27.98 -13.16
CA PRO A 125 -0.16 -27.63 -13.66
C PRO A 125 -1.20 -28.38 -12.83
N ARG A 126 -1.98 -27.64 -12.03
CA ARG A 126 -3.07 -28.24 -11.29
C ARG A 126 -4.12 -28.58 -12.34
N ASP A 127 -4.23 -29.85 -12.70
CA ASP A 127 -5.26 -30.30 -13.63
C ASP A 127 -6.63 -30.08 -12.98
N PRO A 128 -7.41 -29.07 -13.41
CA PRO A 128 -8.62 -28.67 -12.69
C PRO A 128 -9.68 -29.77 -12.72
N LEU A 129 -9.65 -30.64 -13.73
CA LEU A 129 -10.54 -31.78 -13.86
C LEU A 129 -10.27 -32.85 -12.79
N SER A 130 -9.01 -33.09 -12.44
CA SER A 130 -8.64 -34.05 -11.40
C SER A 130 -9.09 -33.57 -10.02
N GLU A 131 -8.93 -32.27 -9.74
CA GLU A 131 -9.37 -31.67 -8.48
C GLU A 131 -10.89 -31.74 -8.30
N ILE A 132 -11.65 -31.48 -9.36
CA ILE A 132 -13.12 -31.57 -9.35
C ILE A 132 -13.56 -33.03 -9.10
N GLU A 133 -12.92 -34.02 -9.73
CA GLU A 133 -13.29 -35.43 -9.54
C GLU A 133 -12.97 -35.92 -8.11
N ASN A 134 -11.83 -35.49 -7.56
CA ASN A 134 -11.48 -35.75 -6.17
C ASN A 134 -12.49 -35.11 -5.20
N TYR A 135 -12.89 -33.86 -5.47
CA TYR A 135 -13.93 -33.19 -4.69
C TYR A 135 -15.28 -33.90 -4.81
N TYR A 136 -15.67 -34.31 -6.02
CA TYR A 136 -16.92 -35.04 -6.28
C TYR A 136 -16.98 -36.34 -5.48
N THR A 137 -15.89 -37.12 -5.51
CA THR A 137 -15.77 -38.37 -4.75
C THR A 137 -15.84 -38.12 -3.24
N TYR A 138 -15.13 -37.10 -2.75
CA TYR A 138 -15.20 -36.69 -1.34
C TYR A 138 -16.61 -36.27 -0.92
N PHE A 139 -17.27 -35.43 -1.72
CA PHE A 139 -18.61 -34.90 -1.45
C PHE A 139 -19.63 -36.04 -1.39
N ASN A 140 -19.61 -36.94 -2.36
CA ASN A 140 -20.50 -38.10 -2.41
C ASN A 140 -20.29 -39.05 -1.23
N LYS A 141 -19.04 -39.24 -0.82
CA LYS A 141 -18.72 -40.07 0.35
C LYS A 141 -19.23 -39.45 1.65
N LYS A 142 -19.19 -38.11 1.78
CA LYS A 142 -19.55 -37.39 3.01
C LYS A 142 -21.06 -37.12 3.14
N TYR A 143 -21.71 -36.70 2.05
CA TYR A 143 -23.11 -36.24 2.06
C TYR A 143 -24.06 -37.13 1.24
N GLY A 144 -23.53 -38.12 0.51
CA GLY A 144 -24.30 -39.01 -0.35
C GLY A 144 -24.46 -38.48 -1.78
N THR A 145 -25.24 -39.21 -2.59
CA THR A 145 -25.38 -38.96 -4.04
C THR A 145 -26.56 -38.06 -4.41
N LYS A 146 -27.31 -37.56 -3.43
CA LYS A 146 -28.46 -36.66 -3.65
C LYS A 146 -28.00 -35.20 -3.60
N HIS A 147 -27.48 -34.70 -4.71
CA HIS A 147 -27.07 -33.30 -4.84
C HIS A 147 -27.26 -32.81 -6.29
N PRO A 148 -27.32 -31.48 -6.53
CA PRO A 148 -27.34 -30.94 -7.89
C PRO A 148 -26.06 -31.31 -8.66
N THR A 149 -26.15 -31.46 -9.98
CA THR A 149 -24.98 -31.73 -10.83
C THR A 149 -23.98 -30.59 -10.77
N PHE A 150 -22.74 -30.90 -10.36
CA PHE A 150 -21.62 -29.96 -10.41
C PHE A 150 -21.08 -29.82 -11.84
N TYR A 151 -20.75 -28.60 -12.23
CA TYR A 151 -20.17 -28.31 -13.55
C TYR A 151 -18.74 -28.87 -13.64
N ARG A 152 -18.42 -29.57 -14.74
CA ARG A 152 -17.10 -30.18 -14.98
C ARG A 152 -16.27 -29.30 -15.91
N GLY A 153 -15.45 -28.42 -15.34
CA GLY A 153 -14.57 -27.54 -16.09
C GLY A 153 -14.06 -26.38 -15.24
N SER A 154 -13.37 -25.43 -15.86
CA SER A 154 -12.93 -24.22 -15.16
C SER A 154 -14.07 -23.22 -14.96
N LEU A 155 -13.95 -22.36 -13.94
CA LEU A 155 -14.92 -21.29 -13.69
C LEU A 155 -15.12 -20.38 -14.92
N SER A 156 -14.04 -20.08 -15.65
CA SER A 156 -14.11 -19.28 -16.87
C SER A 156 -14.88 -19.98 -18.00
N GLN A 157 -14.81 -21.32 -18.09
CA GLN A 157 -15.63 -22.09 -19.04
C GLN A 157 -17.11 -22.03 -18.64
N ALA A 158 -17.41 -22.28 -17.37
CA ALA A 158 -18.78 -22.21 -16.84
C ALA A 158 -19.43 -20.83 -17.07
N LEU A 159 -18.67 -19.74 -16.87
CA LEU A 159 -19.15 -18.38 -17.09
C LEU A 159 -19.46 -18.10 -18.57
N ARG A 160 -18.58 -18.53 -19.49
CA ARG A 160 -18.81 -18.36 -20.92
C ARG A 160 -20.03 -19.13 -21.40
N ASP A 161 -20.21 -20.37 -20.92
CA ASP A 161 -21.37 -21.18 -21.28
C ASP A 161 -22.66 -20.60 -20.72
N ALA A 162 -22.65 -20.14 -19.46
CA ALA A 162 -23.79 -19.47 -18.85
C ALA A 162 -24.19 -18.19 -19.61
N GLN A 163 -23.21 -17.39 -20.05
CA GLN A 163 -23.44 -16.21 -20.89
C GLN A 163 -24.03 -16.58 -22.27
N ARG A 164 -23.48 -17.61 -22.93
CA ARG A 164 -23.96 -18.07 -24.24
C ARG A 164 -25.41 -18.57 -24.17
N GLU A 165 -25.78 -19.22 -23.08
CA GLU A 165 -27.10 -19.83 -22.88
C GLU A 165 -28.08 -18.93 -22.13
N ALA A 166 -27.69 -17.69 -21.79
CA ALA A 166 -28.47 -16.75 -20.98
C ALA A 166 -28.99 -17.36 -19.67
N ARG A 167 -28.15 -18.16 -19.01
CA ARG A 167 -28.44 -18.83 -17.73
C ARG A 167 -27.69 -18.17 -16.58
N LEU A 168 -28.27 -18.22 -15.38
CA LEU A 168 -27.60 -17.77 -14.17
C LEU A 168 -26.55 -18.80 -13.73
N LEU A 169 -25.39 -18.31 -13.28
CA LEU A 169 -24.34 -19.13 -12.69
C LEU A 169 -24.42 -19.03 -11.16
N PHE A 170 -24.63 -20.16 -10.48
CA PHE A 170 -24.57 -20.24 -9.02
C PHE A 170 -23.21 -20.79 -8.59
N VAL A 171 -22.45 -20.00 -7.83
CA VAL A 171 -21.15 -20.39 -7.30
C VAL A 171 -21.31 -20.77 -5.83
N TYR A 172 -21.04 -22.04 -5.52
CA TYR A 172 -21.05 -22.57 -4.16
C TYR A 172 -19.63 -22.62 -3.60
N LEU A 173 -19.39 -21.93 -2.49
CA LEU A 173 -18.12 -21.96 -1.77
C LEU A 173 -18.24 -22.99 -0.63
N HIS A 174 -17.40 -24.02 -0.68
CA HIS A 174 -17.39 -25.08 0.32
C HIS A 174 -16.25 -24.90 1.31
N ASP A 175 -16.57 -24.86 2.60
CA ASP A 175 -15.59 -24.97 3.69
C ASP A 175 -15.79 -26.30 4.43
N LYS A 176 -14.72 -27.08 4.55
CA LYS A 176 -14.72 -28.40 5.18
C LYS A 176 -14.92 -28.34 6.69
N ASN A 177 -14.59 -27.21 7.31
CA ASN A 177 -14.61 -27.03 8.77
C ASN A 177 -15.85 -26.28 9.27
N SER A 178 -16.74 -25.88 8.37
CA SER A 178 -17.93 -25.13 8.73
C SER A 178 -19.09 -26.07 9.04
N ALA A 179 -19.56 -26.05 10.29
CA ALA A 179 -20.75 -26.79 10.73
C ALA A 179 -22.03 -26.40 9.94
N LEU A 180 -22.07 -25.18 9.40
CA LEU A 180 -23.19 -24.74 8.54
C LEU A 180 -23.18 -25.46 7.19
N CYS A 181 -22.00 -25.75 6.63
CA CYS A 181 -21.89 -26.52 5.39
C CYS A 181 -22.39 -27.95 5.58
N ASP A 182 -22.10 -28.58 6.72
CA ASP A 182 -22.57 -29.93 7.02
C ASP A 182 -24.10 -30.00 7.08
N ARG A 183 -24.75 -28.99 7.68
CA ARG A 183 -26.21 -28.91 7.75
C ARG A 183 -26.87 -28.54 6.41
N PHE A 184 -26.18 -27.76 5.58
CA PHE A 184 -26.70 -27.38 4.26
C PHE A 184 -26.59 -28.53 3.24
N CYS A 185 -25.56 -29.37 3.35
CA CYS A 185 -25.27 -30.43 2.39
C CYS A 185 -25.85 -31.80 2.76
N GLY A 186 -26.14 -32.07 4.04
CA GLY A 186 -26.72 -33.34 4.53
C GLY A 186 -28.25 -33.31 4.61
#